data_AF-A0A1Y3QDA4-F1
#
_entry.id   AF-A0A1Y3QDA4-F1
#
_cell.length_a   1.000
_cell.length_b   1.000
_cell.length_c   1.000
_cell.angle_alpha   90.00
_cell.angle_beta   90.00
_cell.angle_gamma   90.00
#
_symmetry.space_group_name_H-M   'P 1'
#
loop_
_entity.id
_entity.type
_entity.pdbx_description
1 polymer ?
#
loop_
_entity_poly.entity_id
_entity_poly.type
_entity_poly.pdbx_seq_one_letter_code
_entity_poly.pdbx_strand_id
1 'polypeptide(L)'
;MMVSDKQVHQVAKLFAAQVRMRPAGKVTGPEVPLRPDSVELSRESREVQAAWQAIQAAPDVRTEKIEQIRAALEAGTYRVSGREVARKMLARSLVDRLR
;
A
#
# COMPACT_ATOMS: atom_id res chain seq x y z
N MET A 1 9.39 -7.23 2.16
CA MET A 1 10.12 -6.00 2.53
C MET A 1 9.09 -4.95 2.96
N MET A 2 8.98 -4.67 4.26
CA MET A 2 8.13 -3.61 4.80
C MET A 2 9.06 -2.58 5.45
N VAL A 3 9.17 -1.40 4.86
CA VAL A 3 9.67 -0.24 5.59
C VAL A 3 8.44 0.41 6.21
N SER A 4 8.33 0.33 7.53
CA SER A 4 7.21 0.90 8.29
C SER A 4 7.28 2.42 8.27
N ASP A 5 6.14 3.12 8.16
CA ASP A 5 6.08 4.59 8.27
C ASP A 5 6.80 5.10 9.52
N LYS A 6 6.77 4.32 10.62
CA LYS A 6 7.49 4.65 11.85
C LYS A 6 9.01 4.68 11.66
N GLN A 7 9.55 3.81 10.82
CA GLN A 7 10.98 3.77 10.50
C GLN A 7 11.39 4.98 9.65
N VAL A 8 10.55 5.40 8.71
CA VAL A 8 10.78 6.61 7.90
C VAL A 8 10.80 7.86 8.78
N HIS A 9 9.84 7.97 9.72
CA HIS A 9 9.79 9.08 10.68
C HIS A 9 11.00 9.10 11.63
N GLN A 10 11.49 7.94 12.07
CA GLN A 10 12.67 7.85 12.92
C GLN A 10 13.94 8.29 12.18
N VAL A 11 14.12 7.90 10.92
CA VAL A 11 15.26 8.33 10.09
C VAL A 11 15.23 9.84 9.85
N ALA A 12 14.06 10.41 9.55
CA ALA A 12 13.91 11.87 9.40
C ALA A 12 14.27 12.63 10.69
N LYS A 13 13.85 12.13 11.85
CA LYS A 13 14.17 12.73 13.16
C LYS A 13 15.65 12.66 13.49
N LEU A 14 16.31 11.54 13.19
CA LEU A 14 17.75 11.37 13.38
C LEU A 14 18.54 12.31 12.45
N PHE A 15 18.12 12.44 11.20
CA PHE A 15 18.73 13.37 10.24
C PHE A 15 18.60 14.84 10.68
N ALA A 16 17.41 15.25 11.11
CA ALA A 16 17.17 16.59 11.65
C ALA A 16 18.01 16.89 12.92
N ALA A 17 18.20 15.88 13.78
CA ALA A 17 19.07 16.00 14.95
C ALA A 17 20.56 16.16 14.57
N GLN A 18 20.98 15.51 13.48
CA GLN A 18 22.37 15.58 13.00
C GLN A 18 22.69 16.92 12.33
N VAL A 19 21.72 17.55 11.65
CA VAL A 19 21.88 18.90 11.07
C VAL A 19 22.02 19.96 12.16
N ARG A 20 21.37 19.78 13.32
CA ARG A 20 21.45 20.71 14.47
C ARG A 20 22.81 20.75 15.18
N MET A 21 23.70 19.80 14.95
CA MET A 21 25.00 19.71 15.64
C MET A 21 26.17 20.34 14.88
N ARG A 22 25.95 20.95 13.71
CA ARG A 22 27.00 21.74 13.00
C ARG A 22 26.97 23.19 13.50
N PRO A 23 28.03 23.71 14.15
CA PRO A 23 28.09 25.12 14.51
C PRO A 23 28.50 25.93 13.27
N ALA A 24 27.60 26.77 12.75
CA ALA A 24 27.91 27.77 11.74
C ALA A 24 27.78 29.16 12.37
N GLY A 25 28.80 30.00 12.17
CA GLY A 25 28.99 31.30 12.81
C GLY A 25 27.84 32.29 12.58
N LYS A 26 27.72 33.22 13.54
CA LYS A 26 26.71 34.29 13.59
C LYS A 26 26.75 35.15 12.33
N VAL A 27 25.64 35.21 11.60
CA VAL A 27 25.38 36.23 10.57
C VAL A 27 24.09 36.96 10.96
N THR A 28 24.23 38.23 11.35
CA THR A 28 23.14 39.16 11.64
C THR A 28 22.51 39.64 10.34
N GLY A 29 21.28 39.16 10.06
CA GLY A 29 20.42 39.60 8.96
C GLY A 29 18.94 39.37 9.35
N PRO A 30 17.98 40.06 8.72
CA PRO A 30 16.59 40.10 9.17
C PRO A 30 15.97 38.69 9.22
N GLU A 31 15.26 38.41 10.31
CA GLU A 31 14.58 37.15 10.63
C GLU A 31 13.54 36.82 9.54
N VAL A 32 13.94 36.03 8.54
CA VAL A 32 13.00 35.36 7.65
C VAL A 32 12.40 34.22 8.48
N PRO A 33 11.07 34.16 8.69
CA PRO A 33 10.47 33.08 9.45
C PRO A 33 10.83 31.76 8.77
N LEU A 34 11.51 30.90 9.51
CA LEU A 34 11.87 29.55 9.07
C LEU A 34 10.57 28.84 8.70
N ARG A 35 10.26 28.74 7.39
CA ARG A 35 9.16 27.91 6.92
C ARG A 35 9.49 26.48 7.34
N PRO A 36 8.64 25.81 8.13
CA PRO A 36 8.85 24.40 8.43
C PRO A 36 8.81 23.63 7.11
N ASP A 37 9.74 22.68 6.95
CA ASP A 37 9.75 21.78 5.80
C ASP A 37 8.40 21.04 5.73
N SER A 38 7.69 21.20 4.61
CA SER A 38 6.42 20.51 4.37
C SER A 38 6.71 19.19 3.68
N VAL A 39 6.18 18.10 4.23
CA VAL A 39 6.25 16.76 3.62
C VAL A 39 4.87 16.44 3.08
N GLU A 40 4.73 16.44 1.77
CA GLU A 40 3.52 16.00 1.08
C GLU A 40 3.78 14.66 0.40
N LEU A 41 2.92 13.67 0.64
CA LEU A 41 2.94 12.42 -0.10
C LEU A 41 2.75 12.68 -1.60
N SER A 42 3.39 11.87 -2.44
CA SER A 42 3.11 11.92 -3.88
C SER A 42 1.66 11.49 -4.15
N ARG A 43 1.14 11.83 -5.34
CA ARG A 43 -0.22 11.42 -5.72
C ARG A 43 -0.36 9.90 -5.75
N GLU A 44 0.65 9.23 -6.30
CA GLU A 44 0.73 7.78 -6.44
C GLU A 44 0.74 7.09 -5.07
N SER A 45 1.49 7.62 -4.09
CA SER A 45 1.48 7.07 -2.73
C SER A 45 0.10 7.16 -2.07
N ARG A 46 -0.63 8.26 -2.29
CA ARG A 46 -2.01 8.41 -1.77
C ARG A 46 -2.98 7.42 -2.43
N GLU A 47 -2.85 7.19 -3.72
CA GLU A 47 -3.68 6.21 -4.45
C GLU A 47 -3.45 4.79 -3.93
N VAL A 48 -2.19 4.41 -3.73
CA VAL A 48 -1.84 3.10 -3.16
C VAL A 48 -2.38 2.96 -1.73
N GLN A 49 -2.28 4.01 -0.91
CA GLN A 49 -2.81 4.00 0.45
C GLN A 49 -4.35 3.86 0.46
N ALA A 50 -5.05 4.57 -0.42
CA ALA A 50 -6.50 4.43 -0.56
C ALA A 50 -6.90 3.02 -1.01
N ALA A 51 -6.16 2.41 -1.95
CA ALA A 51 -6.38 1.04 -2.37
C ALA A 51 -6.18 0.03 -1.22
N TRP A 52 -5.13 0.21 -0.41
CA TRP A 52 -4.90 -0.62 0.78
C TRP A 52 -6.02 -0.49 1.80
N GLN A 53 -6.51 0.73 2.06
CA GLN A 53 -7.64 0.96 2.95
C GLN A 53 -8.91 0.27 2.42
N ALA A 54 -9.18 0.36 1.12
CA ALA A 54 -10.32 -0.31 0.51
C ALA A 54 -10.23 -1.84 0.62
N ILE A 55 -9.04 -2.42 0.50
CA ILE A 55 -8.81 -3.87 0.69
C ILE A 55 -9.08 -4.26 2.14
N GLN A 56 -8.62 -3.47 3.12
CA GLN A 56 -8.85 -3.78 4.54
C GLN A 56 -10.29 -3.58 4.99
N ALA A 57 -11.01 -2.62 4.39
CA ALA A 57 -12.41 -2.39 4.66
C ALA A 57 -13.34 -3.40 3.95
N ALA A 58 -12.81 -4.16 2.98
CA ALA A 58 -13.60 -5.17 2.29
C ALA A 58 -13.95 -6.33 3.24
N PRO A 59 -15.17 -6.87 3.16
CA PRO A 59 -15.57 -7.99 3.99
C PRO A 59 -14.77 -9.25 3.62
N ASP A 60 -14.43 -10.06 4.62
CA ASP A 60 -13.76 -11.35 4.44
C ASP A 60 -14.54 -12.29 3.51
N VAL A 61 -15.88 -12.21 3.57
CA VAL A 61 -16.80 -13.00 2.76
C VAL A 61 -17.63 -12.08 1.89
N ARG A 62 -17.58 -12.32 0.57
CA ARG A 62 -18.41 -11.61 -0.43
C ARG A 62 -19.69 -12.39 -0.69
N THR A 63 -20.69 -12.20 0.17
CA THR A 63 -22.00 -12.87 0.11
C THR A 63 -22.65 -12.76 -1.26
N GLU A 64 -22.56 -11.58 -1.89
CA GLU A 64 -23.18 -11.31 -3.20
C GLU A 64 -22.60 -12.22 -4.28
N LYS A 65 -21.28 -12.50 -4.21
CA LYS A 65 -20.63 -13.40 -5.16
C LYS A 65 -21.03 -14.86 -4.93
N ILE A 66 -21.21 -15.25 -3.67
CA ILE A 66 -21.64 -16.60 -3.31
C ILE A 66 -23.04 -16.85 -3.86
N GLU A 67 -23.98 -15.94 -3.59
CA GLU A 67 -25.36 -16.09 -4.06
C GLU A 67 -25.45 -16.10 -5.59
N GLN A 68 -24.68 -15.26 -6.29
CA GLN A 68 -24.59 -15.32 -7.75
C GLN A 68 -24.12 -16.68 -8.28
N ILE A 69 -23.09 -17.28 -7.65
CA ILE A 69 -22.57 -18.58 -8.06
C ILE A 69 -23.56 -19.69 -7.71
N ARG A 70 -24.19 -19.64 -6.53
CA ARG A 70 -25.24 -20.59 -6.12
C ARG A 70 -26.39 -20.59 -7.11
N ALA A 71 -26.91 -19.42 -7.47
CA ALA A 71 -27.97 -19.30 -8.47
C ALA A 71 -27.56 -19.86 -9.84
N ALA A 72 -26.31 -19.60 -10.28
CA ALA A 72 -25.80 -20.15 -11.54
C ALA A 72 -25.63 -21.67 -11.52
N LEU A 73 -25.27 -22.25 -10.36
CA LEU A 73 -25.20 -23.69 -10.14
C LEU A 73 -26.59 -24.33 -10.18
N GLU A 74 -27.56 -23.75 -9.47
CA GLU A 74 -28.96 -24.21 -9.46
C GLU A 74 -29.59 -24.14 -10.85
N ALA A 75 -29.31 -23.07 -11.61
CA ALA A 75 -29.75 -22.93 -12.99
C ALA A 75 -28.98 -23.82 -13.99
N GLY A 76 -27.95 -24.54 -13.57
CA GLY A 76 -27.10 -25.36 -14.45
C GLY A 76 -26.30 -24.56 -15.49
N THR A 77 -26.16 -23.25 -15.29
CA THR A 77 -25.46 -22.32 -16.20
C THR A 77 -24.01 -22.09 -15.80
N TYR A 78 -23.62 -22.49 -14.60
CA TYR A 78 -22.22 -22.46 -14.16
C TYR A 78 -21.40 -23.53 -14.89
N ARG A 79 -20.66 -23.11 -15.92
CA ARG A 79 -19.79 -23.99 -16.71
C ARG A 79 -18.35 -23.51 -16.60
N VAL A 80 -17.48 -24.37 -16.07
CA VAL A 80 -16.03 -24.13 -16.02
C VAL A 80 -15.34 -25.17 -16.88
N SER A 81 -14.54 -24.72 -17.83
CA SER A 81 -13.77 -25.59 -18.71
C SER A 81 -12.52 -26.13 -18.02
N GLY A 82 -12.07 -27.32 -18.42
CA GLY A 82 -10.80 -27.89 -17.92
C GLY A 82 -9.60 -26.98 -18.18
N ARG A 83 -9.63 -26.19 -19.27
CA ARG A 83 -8.60 -25.19 -19.58
C ARG A 83 -8.55 -24.07 -18.53
N GLU A 84 -9.70 -23.58 -18.07
CA GLU A 84 -9.76 -22.55 -17.03
C GLU A 84 -9.22 -23.06 -15.69
N VAL A 85 -9.54 -24.29 -15.34
CA VAL A 85 -9.01 -24.96 -14.14
C VAL A 85 -7.49 -25.08 -14.22
N ALA A 86 -6.97 -25.64 -15.32
CA ALA A 86 -5.53 -25.80 -15.52
C ALA A 86 -4.78 -24.45 -15.48
N ARG A 87 -5.34 -23.41 -16.10
CA ARG A 87 -4.77 -22.05 -16.05
C ARG A 87 -4.67 -21.53 -14.61
N LYS A 88 -5.69 -21.74 -13.77
CA LYS A 88 -5.68 -21.33 -12.36
C LYS A 88 -4.67 -22.11 -11.53
N MET A 89 -4.54 -23.42 -11.77
CA MET A 89 -3.54 -24.26 -11.11
C MET A 89 -2.10 -23.79 -11.42
N LEU A 90 -1.79 -23.55 -12.70
CA LEU A 90 -0.48 -23.06 -13.11
C LEU A 90 -0.19 -21.67 -12.54
N ALA A 91 -1.15 -20.75 -12.62
CA ALA A 91 -1.01 -19.41 -12.04
C ALA A 91 -0.69 -19.49 -10.54
N ARG A 92 -1.38 -20.37 -9.80
CA ARG A 92 -1.11 -20.57 -8.37
C ARG A 92 0.30 -21.11 -8.12
N SER A 93 0.71 -22.14 -8.87
CA SER A 93 2.04 -22.75 -8.74
C SER A 93 3.18 -21.75 -9.02
N LEU A 94 3.01 -20.85 -9.99
CA LEU A 94 4.00 -19.81 -10.29
C LEU A 94 4.12 -18.80 -9.15
N VAL A 95 2.99 -18.35 -8.58
CA VAL A 95 2.99 -17.41 -7.45
C VAL A 95 3.64 -18.04 -6.22
N ASP A 96 3.37 -19.32 -5.96
CA ASP A 96 3.95 -20.04 -4.81
C ASP A 96 5.47 -20.18 -4.91
N ARG A 97 6.04 -20.27 -6.12
CA ARG A 97 7.50 -20.32 -6.33
C ARG A 97 8.18 -18.97 -6.13
N LEU A 98 7.47 -17.87 -6.31
CA LEU A 98 8.01 -16.50 -6.20
C LEU A 98 8.03 -15.98 -4.76
N ARG A 99 7.47 -16.73 -3.82
CA ARG A 99 7.53 -16.46 -2.38
C ARG A 99 8.68 -17.23 -1.74
#